data_AF-A0A3B8ZJ23-F1
#
_entry.id   AF-A0A3B8ZJ23-F1
#
_cell.length_a   1.000
_cell.length_b   1.000
_cell.length_c   1.000
_cell.angle_alpha   90.00
_cell.angle_beta   90.00
_cell.angle_gamma   90.00
#
_symmetry.space_group_name_H-M   'P 1'
#
loop_
_entity.id
_entity.type
_entity.pdbx_description
1 polymer ?
#
loop_
_entity_poly.entity_id
_entity_poly.type
_entity_poly.pdbx_seq_one_letter_code
_entity_poly.pdbx_strand_id
1 'polypeptide(L)'
;MRYQPVLQFKPNITFSQAPRHGVVLVVVLITALLVSVLAVTTLTTVRTEMRIGEDSGNIQQAQFNAQAALNLALDQIKNNSDWREDFANGLWSEDRPIGSGSYNVNLADPIDGNLTNDWYQPVDIVAMGKSGQATRRLQMSAQTKKIGFECLRSAIYAWQGIEFSGSTINTDHWITSNSNGSSAIDAKTHILLGTFVRSQVAAVGGITKDLLSSYVPSTTHPNSSELMMPDQDYLINYYESVSMPVSSQSIPLWEANLLVNPSMEGPSPDPPTSGWTAHGSCTLTGNSTRKWDGTFSLQANNRATASAGPRQDISSMISKQVEYNISARASLSSTNNGRRARMVVEYRGSGDGSELRYTSPWVDLTQNSFELISGSFTPNWSGSLSYARLRVETESSLRDLMVDAVSLSESIGSYPAGKMKAIHRRVISPLSNPFAPGSNHPQGIYHIHLAADEYLTIRKSRIVGTLVVTGGLGVYVWDNVHWEPALGNYPALICEPQLYLWFGAPGAAQSTMSEITENVNLNPASTPYQGIGDSNIDDSYPVLMRGIVWAKNSIDLRYHPVVEGIIMSGGTITSQVVNSFTRTHVDVFFSDRFYNDPPWGFVERSETLPIAGSLRPLMD
;
A
#
# COMPACT_ATOMS: atom_id res chain seq x y z
N MET A 1 66.64 46.75 -116.54
CA MET A 1 66.06 48.11 -116.72
C MET A 1 65.99 48.80 -115.36
N ARG A 2 66.60 49.99 -115.29
CA ARG A 2 66.36 51.13 -114.37
C ARG A 2 66.67 51.03 -112.87
N TYR A 3 67.68 51.85 -112.50
CA TYR A 3 67.98 52.52 -111.23
C TYR A 3 66.83 53.41 -110.71
N GLN A 4 66.56 53.44 -109.39
CA GLN A 4 67.06 54.43 -108.40
C GLN A 4 66.55 54.12 -106.96
N PRO A 5 67.20 54.65 -105.89
CA PRO A 5 67.18 54.11 -104.52
C PRO A 5 66.44 55.02 -103.51
N VAL A 6 66.72 54.87 -102.18
CA VAL A 6 66.41 55.73 -100.98
C VAL A 6 65.59 54.91 -99.93
N LEU A 7 65.85 54.83 -98.61
CA LEU A 7 66.68 55.56 -97.62
C LEU A 7 67.02 54.62 -96.44
N GLN A 8 68.16 54.88 -95.78
CA GLN A 8 68.69 54.19 -94.61
C GLN A 8 68.16 54.81 -93.31
N PHE A 9 67.69 54.00 -92.35
CA PHE A 9 67.60 54.36 -90.93
C PHE A 9 67.99 53.15 -90.07
N LYS A 10 69.15 53.24 -89.41
CA LYS A 10 69.61 52.32 -88.36
C LYS A 10 69.44 53.02 -87.00
N PRO A 11 68.72 52.45 -86.03
CA PRO A 11 68.85 52.88 -84.65
C PRO A 11 70.11 52.26 -84.05
N ASN A 12 71.01 53.11 -83.55
CA ASN A 12 72.12 52.72 -82.69
C ASN A 12 71.55 52.36 -81.31
N ILE A 13 71.53 51.07 -80.97
CA ILE A 13 71.40 50.61 -79.59
C ILE A 13 72.65 49.79 -79.28
N THR A 14 73.59 50.45 -78.61
CA THR A 14 74.76 49.82 -77.98
C THR A 14 74.29 48.98 -76.80
N PHE A 15 74.33 47.66 -76.93
CA PHE A 15 74.28 46.77 -75.77
C PHE A 15 75.63 46.85 -75.05
N SER A 16 75.66 47.52 -73.89
CA SER A 16 76.75 47.30 -72.94
C SER A 16 76.56 45.90 -72.34
N GLN A 17 77.54 45.02 -72.58
CA GLN A 17 77.64 43.79 -71.82
C GLN A 17 78.10 44.15 -70.41
N ALA A 18 77.15 44.22 -69.48
CA ALA A 18 77.48 44.18 -68.06
C ALA A 18 78.09 42.80 -67.71
N PRO A 19 79.08 42.74 -66.82
CA PRO A 19 79.73 41.48 -66.45
C PRO A 19 78.72 40.53 -65.79
N ARG A 20 78.47 39.39 -66.44
CA ARG A 20 77.46 38.37 -66.09
C ARG A 20 77.74 37.56 -64.81
N HIS A 21 78.69 37.98 -63.96
CA HIS A 21 79.10 37.19 -62.79
C HIS A 21 78.49 37.67 -61.45
N GLY A 22 78.00 38.92 -61.36
CA GLY A 22 77.37 39.45 -60.15
C GLY A 22 75.89 39.08 -59.98
N VAL A 23 75.13 39.06 -61.08
CA VAL A 23 73.67 38.77 -61.06
C VAL A 23 73.38 37.31 -60.74
N VAL A 24 74.22 36.38 -61.22
CA VAL A 24 74.08 34.94 -60.92
C VAL A 24 74.30 34.66 -59.43
N LEU A 25 75.29 35.32 -58.80
CA LEU A 25 75.54 35.21 -57.36
C LEU A 25 74.37 35.77 -56.54
N VAL A 26 73.82 36.92 -56.92
CA VAL A 26 72.65 37.50 -56.24
C VAL A 26 71.41 36.62 -56.41
N VAL A 27 71.15 36.07 -57.60
CA VAL A 27 70.02 35.14 -57.84
C VAL A 27 70.20 33.84 -57.05
N VAL A 28 71.40 33.26 -57.02
CA VAL A 28 71.70 32.05 -56.23
C VAL A 28 71.60 32.30 -54.74
N LEU A 29 71.99 33.49 -54.26
CA LEU A 29 71.91 33.85 -52.85
C LEU A 29 70.46 34.13 -52.42
N ILE A 30 69.65 34.76 -53.27
CA ILE A 30 68.21 34.96 -53.04
C ILE A 30 67.45 33.62 -53.10
N THR A 31 67.76 32.72 -54.04
CA THR A 31 67.13 31.41 -54.10
C THR A 31 67.56 30.51 -52.94
N ALA A 32 68.82 30.54 -52.53
CA ALA A 32 69.29 29.83 -51.33
C ALA A 32 68.64 30.36 -50.04
N LEU A 33 68.45 31.69 -49.93
CA LEU A 33 67.72 32.31 -48.82
C LEU A 33 66.23 31.91 -48.83
N LEU A 34 65.59 31.89 -49.99
CA LEU A 34 64.21 31.43 -50.13
C LEU A 34 64.05 29.97 -49.72
N VAL A 35 64.95 29.10 -50.19
CA VAL A 35 64.94 27.67 -49.85
C VAL A 35 65.19 27.46 -48.36
N SER A 36 66.09 28.22 -47.73
CA SER A 36 66.35 28.11 -46.30
C SER A 36 65.17 28.60 -45.45
N VAL A 37 64.51 29.70 -45.84
CA VAL A 37 63.28 30.17 -45.19
C VAL A 37 62.17 29.14 -45.33
N LEU A 38 61.94 28.61 -46.53
CA LEU A 38 60.97 27.54 -46.78
C LEU A 38 61.23 26.31 -45.89
N ALA A 39 62.49 25.87 -45.81
CA ALA A 39 62.89 24.73 -44.97
C ALA A 39 62.67 24.99 -43.48
N VAL A 40 62.97 26.19 -42.98
CA VAL A 40 62.72 26.56 -41.58
C VAL A 40 61.22 26.62 -41.30
N THR A 41 60.43 27.23 -42.18
CA THR A 41 58.96 27.28 -42.01
C THR A 41 58.34 25.89 -41.97
N THR A 42 58.71 24.98 -42.87
CA THR A 42 58.18 23.61 -42.88
C THR A 42 58.59 22.84 -41.62
N LEU A 43 59.83 22.97 -41.16
CA LEU A 43 60.29 22.38 -39.90
C LEU A 43 59.53 22.91 -38.68
N THR A 44 59.25 24.22 -38.64
CA THR A 44 58.46 24.82 -37.56
C THR A 44 57.00 24.35 -37.60
N THR A 45 56.39 24.26 -38.77
CA THR A 45 55.01 23.75 -38.94
C THR A 45 54.91 22.30 -38.49
N VAL A 46 55.83 21.43 -38.91
CA VAL A 46 55.84 20.02 -38.50
C VAL A 46 55.99 19.88 -36.98
N ARG A 47 56.84 20.68 -36.33
CA ARG A 47 56.95 20.68 -34.86
C ARG A 47 55.67 21.13 -34.17
N THR A 48 55.02 22.17 -34.69
CA THR A 48 53.75 22.65 -34.15
C THR A 48 52.64 21.61 -34.33
N GLU A 49 52.55 20.97 -35.50
CA GLU A 49 51.58 19.91 -35.77
C GLU A 49 51.82 18.67 -34.90
N MET A 50 53.08 18.25 -34.71
CA MET A 50 53.42 17.17 -33.79
C MET A 50 53.00 17.50 -32.36
N ARG A 51 53.24 18.73 -31.90
CA ARG A 51 52.82 19.18 -30.57
C ARG A 51 51.30 19.25 -30.43
N ILE A 52 50.59 19.75 -31.43
CA ILE A 52 49.11 19.75 -31.45
C ILE A 52 48.57 18.32 -31.44
N GLY A 53 49.20 17.41 -32.18
CA GLY A 53 48.85 15.98 -32.17
C GLY A 53 49.06 15.34 -30.80
N GLU A 54 50.20 15.62 -30.16
CA GLU A 54 50.52 15.15 -28.80
C GLU A 54 49.56 15.74 -27.76
N ASP A 55 49.28 17.05 -27.81
CA ASP A 55 48.34 17.71 -26.91
C ASP A 55 46.91 17.18 -27.11
N SER A 56 46.48 16.96 -28.36
CA SER A 56 45.20 16.33 -28.66
C SER A 56 45.11 14.90 -28.13
N GLY A 57 46.20 14.12 -28.24
CA GLY A 57 46.30 12.79 -27.67
C GLY A 57 46.21 12.82 -26.14
N ASN A 58 46.96 13.71 -25.50
CA ASN A 58 46.95 13.91 -24.05
C ASN A 58 45.57 14.34 -23.53
N ILE A 59 44.83 15.18 -24.25
CA ILE A 59 43.46 15.57 -23.89
C ILE A 59 42.50 14.38 -23.94
N GLN A 60 42.55 13.59 -25.01
CA GLN A 60 41.71 12.39 -25.13
C GLN A 60 42.06 11.37 -24.04
N GLN A 61 43.35 11.18 -23.77
CA GLN A 61 43.81 10.29 -22.72
C GLN A 61 43.40 10.78 -21.32
N ALA A 62 43.49 12.08 -21.04
CA ALA A 62 43.03 12.66 -19.77
C ALA A 62 41.51 12.47 -19.57
N GLN A 63 40.72 12.58 -20.65
CA GLN A 63 39.28 12.30 -20.61
C GLN A 63 39.00 10.81 -20.33
N PHE A 64 39.71 9.91 -21.00
CA PHE A 64 39.59 8.47 -20.73
C PHE A 64 39.98 8.12 -19.29
N ASN A 65 41.08 8.69 -18.79
CA ASN A 65 41.54 8.52 -17.41
C ASN A 65 40.50 9.03 -16.40
N ALA A 66 39.86 10.18 -16.67
CA ALA A 66 38.80 10.72 -15.81
C ALA A 66 37.56 9.80 -15.78
N GLN A 67 37.15 9.26 -16.93
CA GLN A 67 36.02 8.34 -17.01
C GLN A 67 36.33 6.99 -16.34
N ALA A 68 37.55 6.48 -16.51
CA ALA A 68 38.00 5.27 -15.84
C ALA A 68 38.06 5.47 -14.30
N ALA A 69 38.55 6.62 -13.84
CA ALA A 69 38.57 6.97 -12.42
C ALA A 69 37.16 7.04 -11.82
N LEU A 70 36.18 7.59 -12.57
CA LEU A 70 34.78 7.61 -12.14
C LEU A 70 34.19 6.21 -12.00
N ASN A 71 34.44 5.33 -12.96
CA ASN A 71 33.98 3.94 -12.90
C ASN A 71 34.65 3.17 -11.76
N LEU A 72 35.93 3.42 -11.50
CA LEU A 72 36.66 2.82 -10.39
C LEU A 72 36.11 3.30 -9.04
N ALA A 73 35.81 4.59 -8.91
CA ALA A 73 35.17 5.14 -7.72
C ALA A 73 33.81 4.49 -7.45
N LEU A 74 32.98 4.31 -8.48
CA LEU A 74 31.72 3.58 -8.36
C LEU A 74 31.92 2.11 -7.96
N ASP A 75 32.89 1.43 -8.54
CA ASP A 75 33.20 0.04 -8.20
C ASP A 75 33.65 -0.10 -6.74
N GLN A 76 34.48 0.83 -6.26
CA GLN A 76 34.91 0.87 -4.85
C GLN A 76 33.74 1.14 -3.90
N ILE A 77 32.83 2.05 -4.25
CA ILE A 77 31.59 2.29 -3.49
C ILE A 77 30.72 1.03 -3.47
N LYS A 78 30.59 0.33 -4.59
CA LYS A 78 29.76 -0.87 -4.69
C LYS A 78 30.30 -2.04 -3.87
N ASN A 79 31.63 -2.15 -3.77
CA ASN A 79 32.29 -3.25 -3.06
C ASN A 79 32.56 -2.95 -1.57
N ASN A 80 32.18 -1.77 -1.07
CA ASN A 80 32.34 -1.38 0.33
C ASN A 80 30.99 -0.95 0.94
N SER A 81 30.48 -1.73 1.90
CA SER A 81 29.22 -1.42 2.62
C SER A 81 29.29 -0.11 3.40
N ASP A 82 30.48 0.23 3.89
CA ASP A 82 30.71 1.31 4.84
C ASP A 82 31.44 2.50 4.18
N TRP A 83 31.36 2.60 2.85
CA TRP A 83 32.09 3.61 2.06
C TRP A 83 31.86 5.06 2.54
N ARG A 84 30.67 5.37 3.08
CA ARG A 84 30.38 6.71 3.63
C ARG A 84 31.10 7.01 4.96
N GLU A 85 31.42 5.98 5.73
CA GLU A 85 32.17 6.09 6.98
C GLU A 85 33.68 6.05 6.71
N ASP A 86 34.10 5.19 5.78
CA ASP A 86 35.51 5.01 5.41
C ASP A 86 36.10 6.18 4.61
N PHE A 87 35.26 6.87 3.83
CA PHE A 87 35.68 7.99 2.98
C PHE A 87 35.13 9.30 3.51
N ALA A 88 36.04 10.18 3.93
CA ALA A 88 35.69 11.53 4.33
C ALA A 88 35.20 12.37 3.14
N ASN A 89 34.36 13.37 3.42
CA ASN A 89 34.04 14.41 2.46
C ASN A 89 35.33 15.13 2.03
N GLY A 90 35.56 15.22 0.72
CA GLY A 90 36.74 15.79 0.11
C GLY A 90 37.58 14.77 -0.64
N LEU A 91 38.89 14.94 -0.56
CA LEU A 91 39.85 14.18 -1.36
C LEU A 91 39.87 12.70 -0.96
N TRP A 92 39.42 11.86 -1.88
CA TRP A 92 39.37 10.42 -1.69
C TRP A 92 40.62 9.73 -2.24
N SER A 93 41.09 10.14 -3.42
CA SER A 93 42.35 9.64 -3.98
C SER A 93 43.14 10.74 -4.67
N GLU A 94 44.46 10.66 -4.53
CA GLU A 94 45.41 11.65 -5.03
C GLU A 94 46.50 10.97 -5.85
N ASP A 95 46.71 11.49 -7.07
CA ASP A 95 47.74 11.14 -8.05
C ASP A 95 47.98 9.62 -8.20
N ARG A 96 46.88 8.87 -8.25
CA ARG A 96 46.92 7.43 -8.47
C ARG A 96 47.24 7.13 -9.94
N PRO A 97 48.20 6.25 -10.24
CA PRO A 97 48.59 5.96 -11.62
C PRO A 97 47.48 5.21 -12.37
N ILE A 98 47.21 5.60 -13.62
CA ILE A 98 46.30 4.90 -14.54
C ILE A 98 46.72 5.13 -16.00
N GLY A 99 46.89 4.04 -16.76
CA GLY A 99 47.39 4.11 -18.14
C GLY A 99 48.72 4.85 -18.23
N SER A 100 48.80 5.89 -19.07
CA SER A 100 49.96 6.77 -19.24
C SER A 100 49.91 8.05 -18.39
N GLY A 101 49.05 8.12 -17.38
CA GLY A 101 48.86 9.30 -16.54
C GLY A 101 48.45 8.98 -15.11
N SER A 102 47.76 9.91 -14.46
CA SER A 102 47.24 9.75 -13.10
C SER A 102 45.79 10.21 -12.99
N TYR A 103 45.14 9.89 -11.87
CA TYR A 103 43.81 10.38 -11.53
C TYR A 103 43.68 10.77 -10.05
N ASN A 104 42.72 11.65 -9.79
CA ASN A 104 42.24 12.00 -8.46
C ASN A 104 40.72 11.80 -8.40
N VAL A 105 40.21 11.42 -7.23
CA VAL A 105 38.76 11.35 -6.97
C VAL A 105 38.45 12.14 -5.70
N ASN A 106 37.36 12.90 -5.73
CA ASN A 106 36.84 13.64 -4.60
C ASN A 106 35.34 13.34 -4.44
N LEU A 107 34.88 13.14 -3.20
CA LEU A 107 33.47 12.97 -2.85
C LEU A 107 32.98 14.20 -2.12
N ALA A 108 31.85 14.76 -2.54
CA ALA A 108 31.21 15.87 -1.85
C ALA A 108 29.77 15.53 -1.51
N ASP A 109 29.35 15.83 -0.27
CA ASP A 109 27.94 15.87 0.07
C ASP A 109 27.35 17.23 -0.38
N PRO A 110 26.36 17.25 -1.29
CA PRO A 110 25.81 18.48 -1.84
C PRO A 110 24.76 19.17 -0.94
N ILE A 111 24.29 18.51 0.14
CA ILE A 111 23.21 19.02 0.99
C ILE A 111 23.78 19.79 2.18
N ASP A 112 24.66 19.16 2.97
CA ASP A 112 25.16 19.76 4.21
C ASP A 112 26.65 19.49 4.49
N GLY A 113 27.34 18.81 3.57
CA GLY A 113 28.76 18.51 3.72
C GLY A 113 29.05 17.33 4.66
N ASN A 114 28.05 16.57 5.11
CA ASN A 114 28.23 15.41 5.95
C ASN A 114 27.78 14.12 5.25
N LEU A 115 28.71 13.23 4.93
CA LEU A 115 28.38 11.97 4.24
C LEU A 115 27.73 10.92 5.15
N THR A 116 27.77 11.04 6.49
CA THR A 116 27.39 9.97 7.44
C THR A 116 26.06 10.17 8.14
N ASN A 117 25.41 11.32 8.01
CA ASN A 117 24.14 11.61 8.70
C ASN A 117 22.92 10.95 8.05
N ASP A 118 22.94 10.78 6.73
CA ASP A 118 21.87 10.14 5.96
C ASP A 118 22.45 9.35 4.78
N TRP A 119 22.42 8.03 4.92
CA TRP A 119 22.92 7.09 3.91
C TRP A 119 22.22 7.20 2.55
N TYR A 120 21.03 7.80 2.48
CA TYR A 120 20.20 7.88 1.27
C TYR A 120 20.27 9.24 0.56
N GLN A 121 21.04 10.19 1.09
CA GLN A 121 21.31 11.44 0.40
C GLN A 121 22.19 11.22 -0.84
N PRO A 122 22.10 12.11 -1.85
CA PRO A 122 23.00 12.05 -3.00
C PRO A 122 24.45 12.38 -2.59
N VAL A 123 25.41 11.85 -3.34
CA VAL A 123 26.84 12.20 -3.26
C VAL A 123 27.32 12.65 -4.63
N ASP A 124 28.11 13.72 -4.67
CA ASP A 124 28.79 14.18 -5.87
C ASP A 124 30.19 13.57 -5.95
N ILE A 125 30.44 12.80 -7.01
CA ILE A 125 31.73 12.18 -7.31
C ILE A 125 32.42 13.03 -8.37
N VAL A 126 33.56 13.62 -8.03
CA VAL A 126 34.39 14.41 -8.94
C VAL A 126 35.66 13.64 -9.25
N ALA A 127 35.78 13.18 -10.50
CA ALA A 127 36.97 12.48 -11.01
C ALA A 127 37.80 13.42 -11.87
N MET A 128 39.10 13.48 -11.62
CA MET A 128 40.07 14.25 -12.40
C MET A 128 41.09 13.30 -13.02
N GLY A 129 41.21 13.29 -14.34
CA GLY A 129 42.24 12.56 -15.08
C GLY A 129 43.33 13.49 -15.60
N LYS A 130 44.59 13.06 -15.50
CA LYS A 130 45.77 13.79 -15.97
C LYS A 130 46.53 12.96 -17.01
N SER A 131 47.07 13.60 -18.04
CA SER A 131 48.03 13.01 -18.99
C SER A 131 48.91 14.11 -19.57
N GLY A 132 50.23 14.01 -19.38
CA GLY A 132 51.15 15.11 -19.70
C GLY A 132 50.78 16.39 -18.94
N GLN A 133 50.47 17.46 -19.68
CA GLN A 133 49.97 18.74 -19.13
C GLN A 133 48.43 18.86 -19.19
N ALA A 134 47.74 17.91 -19.82
CA ALA A 134 46.29 17.95 -19.98
C ALA A 134 45.61 17.42 -18.71
N THR A 135 44.60 18.15 -18.23
CA THR A 135 43.74 17.75 -17.13
C THR A 135 42.27 17.79 -17.57
N ARG A 136 41.48 16.80 -17.15
CA ARG A 136 40.03 16.75 -17.38
C ARG A 136 39.30 16.34 -16.12
N ARG A 137 38.20 17.06 -15.83
CA ARG A 137 37.35 16.81 -14.67
C ARG A 137 35.95 16.43 -15.10
N LEU A 138 35.43 15.37 -14.50
CA LEU A 138 34.06 14.89 -14.66
C LEU A 138 33.40 14.89 -13.29
N GLN A 139 32.15 15.29 -13.23
CA GLN A 139 31.31 15.17 -12.05
C GLN A 139 30.12 14.27 -12.38
N MET A 140 29.72 13.45 -11.41
CA MET A 140 28.48 12.68 -11.46
C MET A 140 27.91 12.56 -10.05
N SER A 141 26.61 12.77 -9.93
CA SER A 141 25.88 12.54 -8.68
C SER A 141 25.42 11.09 -8.63
N ALA A 142 25.59 10.42 -7.50
CA ALA A 142 25.11 9.08 -7.22
C ALA A 142 24.26 9.07 -5.94
N GLN A 143 23.35 8.12 -5.81
CA GLN A 143 22.48 7.99 -4.64
C GLN A 143 22.35 6.53 -4.24
N THR A 144 22.44 6.26 -2.94
CA THR A 144 22.12 4.93 -2.38
C THR A 144 20.62 4.71 -2.50
N LYS A 145 20.22 3.62 -3.16
CA LYS A 145 18.82 3.18 -3.24
C LYS A 145 18.66 1.85 -2.51
N LYS A 146 17.48 1.67 -1.90
CA LYS A 146 17.06 0.39 -1.34
C LYS A 146 16.55 -0.47 -2.48
N ILE A 147 16.97 -1.73 -2.51
CA ILE A 147 16.49 -2.72 -3.47
C ILE A 147 15.77 -3.80 -2.68
N GLY A 148 14.53 -4.08 -3.11
CA GLY A 148 13.68 -5.06 -2.47
C GLY A 148 14.07 -6.49 -2.82
N PHE A 149 13.59 -7.44 -2.03
CA PHE A 149 13.73 -8.86 -2.35
C PHE A 149 13.09 -9.20 -3.70
N GLU A 150 13.65 -10.20 -4.40
CA GLU A 150 13.21 -10.61 -5.73
C GLU A 150 11.73 -11.02 -5.79
N CYS A 151 11.17 -11.55 -4.70
CA CYS A 151 9.74 -11.87 -4.61
C CYS A 151 8.81 -10.66 -4.80
N LEU A 152 9.29 -9.43 -4.58
CA LEU A 152 8.55 -8.18 -4.85
C LEU A 152 8.42 -7.86 -6.34
N ARG A 153 9.05 -8.64 -7.22
CA ARG A 153 8.86 -8.57 -8.67
C ARG A 153 7.66 -9.38 -9.15
N SER A 154 6.97 -10.07 -8.25
CA SER A 154 5.75 -10.82 -8.59
C SER A 154 4.54 -10.05 -8.10
N ALA A 155 3.44 -10.08 -8.85
CA ALA A 155 2.16 -9.55 -8.38
C ALA A 155 1.54 -10.46 -7.30
N ILE A 156 1.68 -11.77 -7.49
CA ILE A 156 1.26 -12.79 -6.54
C ILE A 156 2.43 -13.74 -6.31
N TYR A 157 2.82 -13.88 -5.06
CA TYR A 157 3.93 -14.74 -4.65
C TYR A 157 3.51 -15.68 -3.51
N ALA A 158 3.84 -16.96 -3.64
CA ALA A 158 3.71 -17.93 -2.56
C ALA A 158 5.02 -18.70 -2.35
N TRP A 159 5.44 -18.86 -1.10
CA TRP A 159 6.55 -19.74 -0.76
C TRP A 159 6.19 -21.21 -1.01
N GLN A 160 4.96 -21.59 -0.67
CA GLN A 160 4.38 -22.91 -0.97
C GLN A 160 3.60 -22.85 -2.30
N GLY A 161 2.65 -23.78 -2.50
CA GLY A 161 1.89 -23.87 -3.74
C GLY A 161 0.87 -22.74 -3.92
N ILE A 162 0.36 -22.62 -5.15
CA ILE A 162 -0.77 -21.78 -5.51
C ILE A 162 -1.83 -22.66 -6.17
N GLU A 163 -3.03 -22.65 -5.64
CA GLU A 163 -4.17 -23.40 -6.18
C GLU A 163 -5.33 -22.47 -6.52
N PHE A 164 -5.74 -22.48 -7.78
CA PHE A 164 -6.87 -21.72 -8.28
C PHE A 164 -7.97 -22.66 -8.77
N SER A 165 -9.17 -22.59 -8.20
CA SER A 165 -10.28 -23.51 -8.46
C SER A 165 -11.56 -22.77 -8.83
N GLY A 166 -11.92 -22.80 -10.10
CA GLY A 166 -13.07 -22.08 -10.64
C GLY A 166 -12.97 -20.55 -10.58
N SER A 167 -11.75 -20.01 -10.55
CA SER A 167 -11.49 -18.57 -10.41
C SER A 167 -11.05 -17.90 -11.72
N THR A 168 -11.20 -16.59 -11.82
CA THR A 168 -10.51 -15.75 -12.81
C THR A 168 -9.50 -14.88 -12.09
N ILE A 169 -8.24 -14.97 -12.47
CA ILE A 169 -7.14 -14.19 -11.90
C ILE A 169 -6.66 -13.23 -12.98
N ASN A 170 -6.70 -11.92 -12.75
CA ASN A 170 -6.15 -10.93 -13.65
C ASN A 170 -5.03 -10.19 -12.95
N THR A 171 -3.88 -10.17 -13.59
CA THR A 171 -2.77 -9.31 -13.17
C THR A 171 -1.89 -9.02 -14.37
N ASP A 172 -1.29 -7.84 -14.36
CA ASP A 172 -0.38 -7.35 -15.38
C ASP A 172 1.08 -7.79 -15.16
N HIS A 173 1.35 -8.56 -14.10
CA HIS A 173 2.70 -9.05 -13.81
C HIS A 173 2.75 -10.48 -13.26
N TRP A 174 3.96 -11.01 -13.04
CA TRP A 174 4.19 -12.44 -12.83
C TRP A 174 3.48 -12.99 -11.58
N ILE A 175 2.97 -14.21 -11.69
CA ILE A 175 2.55 -15.03 -10.54
C ILE A 175 3.61 -16.11 -10.33
N THR A 176 4.12 -16.23 -9.10
CA THR A 176 5.27 -17.11 -8.82
C THR A 176 5.11 -17.95 -7.57
N SER A 177 5.60 -19.19 -7.63
CA SER A 177 5.63 -20.10 -6.48
C SER A 177 7.02 -20.71 -6.30
N ASN A 178 7.50 -20.75 -5.05
CA ASN A 178 8.73 -21.48 -4.69
C ASN A 178 8.48 -22.96 -4.38
N SER A 179 7.24 -23.45 -4.46
CA SER A 179 6.97 -24.88 -4.23
C SER A 179 7.67 -25.73 -5.29
N ASN A 180 8.34 -26.80 -4.85
CA ASN A 180 8.99 -27.78 -5.72
C ASN A 180 8.08 -28.95 -6.12
N GLY A 181 6.81 -28.92 -5.73
CA GLY A 181 5.84 -29.98 -6.02
C GLY A 181 5.48 -30.05 -7.51
N SER A 182 4.99 -31.21 -7.96
CA SER A 182 4.55 -31.41 -9.36
C SER A 182 3.36 -30.53 -9.77
N SER A 183 2.64 -29.97 -8.80
CA SER A 183 1.55 -29.00 -8.94
C SER A 183 1.80 -27.81 -8.03
N ALA A 184 2.94 -27.14 -8.23
CA ALA A 184 3.33 -25.94 -7.51
C ALA A 184 2.38 -24.76 -7.82
N ILE A 185 1.96 -24.62 -9.08
CA ILE A 185 0.84 -23.75 -9.46
C ILE A 185 -0.18 -24.58 -10.21
N ASP A 186 -1.42 -24.63 -9.71
CA ASP A 186 -2.48 -25.46 -10.27
C ASP A 186 -3.76 -24.68 -10.59
N ALA A 187 -4.25 -24.83 -11.82
CA ALA A 187 -5.49 -24.22 -12.29
C ALA A 187 -6.58 -25.29 -12.48
N LYS A 188 -7.35 -25.53 -11.41
CA LYS A 188 -8.39 -26.56 -11.32
C LYS A 188 -9.76 -26.10 -11.77
N THR A 189 -10.60 -27.06 -12.16
CA THR A 189 -12.02 -26.86 -12.41
C THR A 189 -12.79 -27.06 -11.10
N HIS A 190 -13.68 -26.11 -10.78
CA HIS A 190 -14.65 -26.29 -9.72
C HIS A 190 -16.02 -26.64 -10.31
N ILE A 191 -16.40 -27.91 -10.24
CA ILE A 191 -17.66 -28.46 -10.79
C ILE A 191 -17.73 -28.27 -12.32
N LEU A 192 -18.26 -27.14 -12.80
CA LEU A 192 -18.35 -26.77 -14.23
C LEU A 192 -17.63 -25.45 -14.55
N LEU A 193 -16.98 -24.83 -13.56
CA LEU A 193 -16.26 -23.58 -13.70
C LEU A 193 -14.77 -23.88 -13.83
N GLY A 194 -14.20 -23.73 -15.02
CA GLY A 194 -12.75 -23.77 -15.23
C GLY A 194 -12.05 -22.54 -14.65
N THR A 195 -10.74 -22.60 -14.42
CA THR A 195 -9.93 -21.47 -13.94
C THR A 195 -9.28 -20.71 -15.10
N PHE A 196 -9.32 -19.38 -15.07
CA PHE A 196 -8.69 -18.52 -16.07
C PHE A 196 -7.64 -17.62 -15.42
N VAL A 197 -6.36 -17.93 -15.60
CA VAL A 197 -5.25 -17.10 -15.11
C VAL A 197 -4.78 -16.23 -16.25
N ARG A 198 -4.98 -14.91 -16.14
CA ARG A 198 -4.59 -13.94 -17.14
C ARG A 198 -3.26 -13.28 -16.83
N SER A 199 -2.20 -14.08 -16.70
CA SER A 199 -0.84 -13.61 -16.45
C SER A 199 0.21 -14.65 -16.84
N GLN A 200 1.47 -14.22 -16.89
CA GLN A 200 2.63 -15.10 -16.92
C GLN A 200 2.81 -15.77 -15.55
N VAL A 201 3.14 -17.05 -15.57
CA VAL A 201 3.30 -17.84 -14.35
C VAL A 201 4.67 -18.52 -14.34
N ALA A 202 5.33 -18.57 -13.18
CA ALA A 202 6.58 -19.30 -12.99
C ALA A 202 6.58 -20.06 -11.67
N ALA A 203 7.20 -21.23 -11.64
CA ALA A 203 7.27 -22.01 -10.42
C ALA A 203 8.57 -22.81 -10.39
N VAL A 204 9.09 -23.05 -9.19
CA VAL A 204 10.21 -23.97 -8.97
C VAL A 204 9.81 -25.39 -9.34
N GLY A 205 8.57 -25.78 -9.02
CA GLY A 205 7.97 -27.06 -9.37
C GLY A 205 7.18 -27.03 -10.67
N GLY A 206 6.25 -27.99 -10.78
CA GLY A 206 5.38 -28.15 -11.94
C GLY A 206 4.21 -27.17 -11.94
N ILE A 207 3.76 -26.81 -13.15
CA ILE A 207 2.58 -25.96 -13.38
C ILE A 207 1.53 -26.81 -14.09
N THR A 208 0.36 -26.97 -13.47
CA THR A 208 -0.72 -27.86 -13.95
C THR A 208 -2.01 -27.09 -14.22
N LYS A 209 -2.90 -27.72 -14.99
CA LYS A 209 -4.26 -27.23 -15.26
C LYS A 209 -5.21 -28.36 -15.62
N ASP A 210 -6.48 -28.18 -15.28
CA ASP A 210 -7.58 -29.02 -15.76
C ASP A 210 -8.01 -28.65 -17.19
N LEU A 211 -8.81 -29.53 -17.80
CA LEU A 211 -9.25 -29.40 -19.20
C LEU A 211 -10.02 -28.10 -19.50
N LEU A 212 -10.85 -27.63 -18.55
CA LEU A 212 -11.64 -26.39 -18.70
C LEU A 212 -10.86 -25.13 -18.28
N SER A 213 -9.61 -25.26 -17.85
CA SER A 213 -8.79 -24.17 -17.32
C SER A 213 -7.74 -23.69 -18.32
N SER A 214 -7.27 -22.45 -18.18
CA SER A 214 -6.24 -21.88 -19.04
C SER A 214 -5.39 -20.79 -18.39
N TYR A 215 -4.13 -20.70 -18.85
CA TYR A 215 -3.22 -19.58 -18.64
C TYR A 215 -3.21 -18.68 -19.90
N VAL A 216 -3.31 -17.37 -19.74
CA VAL A 216 -3.41 -16.37 -20.81
C VAL A 216 -2.56 -15.13 -20.47
N PRO A 217 -1.43 -14.86 -21.13
CA PRO A 217 -0.82 -15.67 -22.18
C PRO A 217 -0.44 -17.07 -21.67
N SER A 218 -0.33 -18.06 -22.56
CA SER A 218 0.04 -19.43 -22.19
C SER A 218 1.51 -19.59 -21.78
N THR A 219 2.21 -18.50 -21.47
CA THR A 219 3.61 -18.52 -21.06
C THR A 219 3.72 -18.96 -19.61
N THR A 220 4.18 -20.19 -19.43
CA THR A 220 4.43 -20.84 -18.14
C THR A 220 5.92 -21.17 -18.05
N HIS A 221 6.56 -20.87 -16.92
CA HIS A 221 7.98 -21.15 -16.66
C HIS A 221 8.13 -22.12 -15.47
N PRO A 222 7.94 -23.43 -15.68
CA PRO A 222 8.23 -24.43 -14.65
C PRO A 222 9.75 -24.59 -14.46
N ASN A 223 10.17 -25.08 -13.30
CA ASN A 223 11.58 -25.23 -12.91
C ASN A 223 12.37 -23.92 -12.89
N SER A 224 11.74 -22.82 -12.47
CA SER A 224 12.43 -21.55 -12.23
C SER A 224 13.33 -21.63 -10.98
N SER A 225 14.24 -20.68 -10.84
CA SER A 225 14.95 -20.49 -9.56
C SER A 225 13.97 -20.04 -8.47
N GLU A 226 14.28 -20.40 -7.23
CA GLU A 226 13.61 -19.85 -6.06
C GLU A 226 13.84 -18.34 -5.99
N LEU A 227 12.77 -17.57 -5.73
CA LEU A 227 12.90 -16.14 -5.45
C LEU A 227 13.13 -15.96 -3.95
N MET A 228 14.10 -15.14 -3.58
CA MET A 228 14.35 -14.85 -2.17
C MET A 228 13.21 -14.00 -1.58
N MET A 229 12.84 -14.27 -0.32
CA MET A 229 11.90 -13.46 0.46
C MET A 229 12.52 -13.04 1.80
N PRO A 230 11.98 -12.01 2.47
CA PRO A 230 12.40 -11.67 3.82
C PRO A 230 12.26 -12.86 4.76
N ASP A 231 13.18 -12.96 5.73
CA ASP A 231 12.97 -13.87 6.86
C ASP A 231 11.66 -13.50 7.58
N GLN A 232 10.77 -14.48 7.73
CA GLN A 232 9.40 -14.23 8.14
C GLN A 232 9.30 -13.77 9.60
N ASP A 233 10.15 -14.33 10.46
CA ASP A 233 10.19 -13.98 11.89
C ASP A 233 10.82 -12.59 12.07
N TYR A 234 11.91 -12.29 11.35
CA TYR A 234 12.49 -10.95 11.29
C TYR A 234 11.47 -9.90 10.83
N LEU A 235 10.72 -10.20 9.76
CA LEU A 235 9.73 -9.27 9.22
C LEU A 235 8.65 -8.93 10.26
N ILE A 236 8.08 -9.95 10.91
CA ILE A 236 7.09 -9.74 11.97
C ILE A 236 7.69 -8.96 13.13
N ASN A 237 8.83 -9.39 13.66
CA ASN A 237 9.48 -8.73 14.80
C ASN A 237 9.80 -7.25 14.49
N TYR A 238 10.26 -6.96 13.27
CA TYR A 238 10.49 -5.59 12.82
C TYR A 238 9.20 -4.76 12.88
N TYR A 239 8.13 -5.21 12.23
CA TYR A 239 6.87 -4.47 12.17
C TYR A 239 6.17 -4.37 13.53
N GLU A 240 6.28 -5.38 14.40
CA GLU A 240 5.83 -5.28 15.79
C GLU A 240 6.60 -4.18 16.54
N SER A 241 7.94 -4.12 16.40
CA SER A 241 8.78 -3.16 17.12
C SER A 241 8.56 -1.69 16.75
N VAL A 242 8.10 -1.41 15.52
CA VAL A 242 7.85 -0.04 15.02
C VAL A 242 6.37 0.34 15.02
N SER A 243 5.50 -0.53 15.51
CA SER A 243 4.05 -0.31 15.55
C SER A 243 3.58 0.26 16.88
N MET A 244 2.38 0.83 16.87
CA MET A 244 1.64 1.15 18.10
C MET A 244 0.73 -0.02 18.47
N PRO A 245 0.85 -0.60 19.69
CA PRO A 245 0.01 -1.72 20.10
C PRO A 245 -1.45 -1.29 20.31
N VAL A 246 -2.38 -2.12 19.84
CA VAL A 246 -3.82 -2.03 20.05
C VAL A 246 -4.26 -3.28 20.80
N SER A 247 -4.77 -3.10 22.01
CA SER A 247 -5.26 -4.22 22.82
C SER A 247 -6.41 -4.94 22.12
N SER A 248 -6.36 -6.26 21.99
CA SER A 248 -7.48 -7.04 21.44
C SER A 248 -8.77 -6.90 22.28
N GLN A 249 -8.67 -6.48 23.55
CA GLN A 249 -9.82 -6.23 24.41
C GLN A 249 -10.55 -4.92 24.09
N SER A 250 -9.88 -3.94 23.47
CA SER A 250 -10.55 -2.72 23.02
C SER A 250 -11.24 -2.88 21.67
N ILE A 251 -10.96 -3.97 20.96
CA ILE A 251 -11.69 -4.36 19.75
C ILE A 251 -12.95 -5.14 20.20
N PRO A 252 -14.16 -4.66 19.86
CA PRO A 252 -15.39 -5.32 20.26
C PRO A 252 -15.51 -6.69 19.58
N LEU A 253 -16.23 -7.59 20.23
CA LEU A 253 -16.71 -8.81 19.58
C LEU A 253 -17.76 -8.42 18.51
N TRP A 254 -17.89 -9.23 17.46
CA TRP A 254 -18.89 -9.02 16.40
C TRP A 254 -20.30 -8.94 16.96
N GLU A 255 -20.62 -9.86 17.88
CA GLU A 255 -21.90 -9.95 18.58
C GLU A 255 -22.02 -9.00 19.78
N ALA A 256 -21.10 -8.04 19.93
CA ALA A 256 -21.17 -7.04 20.98
C ALA A 256 -22.51 -6.30 20.92
N ASN A 257 -23.04 -6.04 22.11
CA ASN A 257 -24.31 -5.33 22.25
C ASN A 257 -24.13 -3.87 21.82
N LEU A 258 -24.97 -3.43 20.89
CA LEU A 258 -24.90 -2.10 20.29
C LEU A 258 -25.61 -1.04 21.15
N LEU A 259 -26.48 -1.47 22.08
CA LEU A 259 -27.26 -0.58 22.91
C LEU A 259 -26.39 0.14 23.96
N VAL A 260 -26.85 1.33 24.34
CA VAL A 260 -26.32 2.10 25.47
C VAL A 260 -26.98 1.60 26.76
N ASN A 261 -26.16 1.31 27.77
CA ASN A 261 -26.57 0.73 29.05
C ASN A 261 -27.55 -0.46 28.92
N PRO A 262 -27.16 -1.53 28.20
CA PRO A 262 -28.04 -2.68 27.96
C PRO A 262 -28.36 -3.48 29.22
N SER A 263 -27.45 -3.45 30.21
CA SER A 263 -27.59 -4.14 31.50
C SER A 263 -28.35 -3.34 32.54
N MET A 264 -28.78 -2.10 32.24
CA MET A 264 -29.51 -1.22 33.17
C MET A 264 -28.74 -0.84 34.43
N GLU A 265 -27.41 -0.95 34.41
CA GLU A 265 -26.54 -0.66 35.55
C GLU A 265 -26.12 0.82 35.57
N GLY A 266 -25.81 1.34 36.76
CA GLY A 266 -25.41 2.74 36.92
C GLY A 266 -25.03 3.09 38.37
N PRO A 267 -24.44 4.27 38.60
CA PRO A 267 -24.07 4.70 39.95
C PRO A 267 -25.30 4.91 40.83
N SER A 268 -25.36 4.21 41.97
CA SER A 268 -26.37 4.42 43.03
C SER A 268 -26.34 5.88 43.55
N PRO A 269 -27.49 6.51 43.93
CA PRO A 269 -28.80 5.93 44.23
C PRO A 269 -29.78 5.79 43.06
N ASP A 270 -29.46 6.32 41.88
CA ASP A 270 -30.33 6.26 40.70
C ASP A 270 -29.52 5.68 39.54
N PRO A 271 -29.81 4.49 38.98
CA PRO A 271 -29.30 4.20 37.65
C PRO A 271 -29.99 5.21 36.73
N PRO A 272 -29.26 6.17 36.14
CA PRO A 272 -29.91 7.03 35.18
C PRO A 272 -30.39 6.13 34.05
N THR A 273 -31.54 6.47 33.51
CA THR A 273 -32.12 6.00 32.25
C THR A 273 -31.21 6.33 31.06
N SER A 274 -29.90 6.19 31.24
CA SER A 274 -28.85 6.59 30.32
C SER A 274 -29.02 5.79 29.03
N GLY A 275 -29.32 6.51 27.95
CA GLY A 275 -29.68 5.93 26.66
C GLY A 275 -31.14 5.48 26.53
N TRP A 276 -31.96 5.53 27.57
CA TRP A 276 -33.34 5.05 27.58
C TRP A 276 -34.35 6.18 27.81
N THR A 277 -35.41 6.21 27.00
CA THR A 277 -36.46 7.22 27.05
C THR A 277 -37.84 6.57 27.18
N ALA A 278 -38.78 7.27 27.79
CA ALA A 278 -40.17 6.82 27.83
C ALA A 278 -40.79 6.89 26.44
N HIS A 279 -41.40 5.79 25.99
CA HIS A 279 -42.37 5.79 24.89
C HIS A 279 -43.78 5.87 25.46
N GLY A 280 -44.61 6.72 24.85
CA GLY A 280 -45.95 7.00 25.36
C GLY A 280 -45.91 7.68 26.73
N SER A 281 -47.05 7.69 27.42
CA SER A 281 -47.15 8.24 28.77
C SER A 281 -46.77 7.16 29.80
N CYS A 282 -45.52 7.19 30.26
CA CYS A 282 -45.01 6.42 31.39
C CYS A 282 -43.81 7.15 32.03
N THR A 283 -43.41 6.69 33.22
CA THR A 283 -42.20 7.18 33.92
C THR A 283 -41.19 6.06 34.01
N LEU A 284 -39.94 6.31 33.62
CA LEU A 284 -38.86 5.33 33.73
C LEU A 284 -38.07 5.55 35.02
N THR A 285 -37.87 4.48 35.80
CA THR A 285 -37.08 4.48 37.04
C THR A 285 -36.27 3.18 37.15
N GLY A 286 -35.13 3.21 37.84
CA GLY A 286 -34.43 1.99 38.23
C GLY A 286 -35.18 1.19 39.29
N ASN A 287 -35.10 -0.14 39.25
CA ASN A 287 -35.60 -1.02 40.30
C ASN A 287 -34.49 -1.96 40.80
N SER A 288 -34.06 -1.75 42.06
CA SER A 288 -33.04 -2.57 42.71
C SER A 288 -33.58 -3.82 43.41
N THR A 289 -34.89 -3.94 43.56
CA THR A 289 -35.52 -5.08 44.25
C THR A 289 -35.86 -6.20 43.28
N ARG A 290 -36.41 -5.85 42.10
CA ARG A 290 -36.80 -6.78 41.05
C ARG A 290 -35.93 -6.55 39.83
N LYS A 291 -35.03 -7.49 39.59
CA LYS A 291 -34.00 -7.45 38.54
C LYS A 291 -33.66 -8.86 38.09
N TRP A 292 -33.15 -8.99 36.87
CA TRP A 292 -32.70 -10.27 36.33
C TRP A 292 -31.30 -10.59 36.83
N ASP A 293 -30.39 -9.64 36.69
CA ASP A 293 -28.99 -9.73 37.12
C ASP A 293 -28.53 -8.36 37.65
N GLY A 294 -27.30 -8.29 38.15
CA GLY A 294 -26.69 -7.03 38.57
C GLY A 294 -27.42 -6.33 39.73
N THR A 295 -27.43 -5.00 39.68
CA THR A 295 -27.94 -4.13 40.74
C THR A 295 -29.33 -3.60 40.42
N PHE A 296 -29.67 -3.39 39.15
CA PHE A 296 -30.91 -2.72 38.75
C PHE A 296 -31.54 -3.33 37.50
N SER A 297 -32.88 -3.27 37.43
CA SER A 297 -33.60 -3.30 36.15
C SER A 297 -34.23 -1.94 35.85
N LEU A 298 -34.67 -1.75 34.61
CA LEU A 298 -35.39 -0.55 34.19
C LEU A 298 -36.90 -0.78 34.26
N GLN A 299 -37.60 0.02 35.07
CA GLN A 299 -39.04 -0.08 35.28
C GLN A 299 -39.77 1.08 34.62
N ALA A 300 -40.77 0.76 33.80
CA ALA A 300 -41.76 1.70 33.27
C ALA A 300 -43.03 1.69 34.12
N ASN A 301 -43.25 2.78 34.84
CA ASN A 301 -44.39 3.02 35.75
C ASN A 301 -45.46 3.89 35.12
N ASN A 302 -46.65 3.93 35.73
CA ASN A 302 -47.74 4.85 35.37
C ASN A 302 -48.09 4.82 33.87
N ARG A 303 -48.12 3.61 33.29
CA ARG A 303 -48.30 3.40 31.86
C ARG A 303 -49.76 3.67 31.47
N ALA A 304 -49.99 4.66 30.60
CA ALA A 304 -51.33 5.00 30.11
C ALA A 304 -51.79 4.12 28.93
N THR A 305 -50.87 3.47 28.22
CA THR A 305 -51.15 2.58 27.09
C THR A 305 -50.33 1.29 27.17
N ALA A 306 -50.81 0.22 26.54
CA ALA A 306 -50.08 -1.06 26.49
C ALA A 306 -48.77 -0.96 25.67
N SER A 307 -48.67 0.02 24.77
CA SER A 307 -47.44 0.33 24.04
C SER A 307 -46.42 1.12 24.86
N ALA A 308 -46.84 1.78 25.95
CA ALA A 308 -45.95 2.63 26.73
C ALA A 308 -44.86 1.79 27.40
N GLY A 309 -43.62 2.28 27.44
CA GLY A 309 -42.50 1.47 27.89
C GLY A 309 -41.14 2.11 27.64
N PRO A 310 -40.05 1.41 27.98
CA PRO A 310 -38.70 1.87 27.72
C PRO A 310 -38.36 1.77 26.22
N ARG A 311 -37.70 2.81 25.71
CA ARG A 311 -37.29 2.94 24.31
C ARG A 311 -35.89 3.53 24.19
N GLN A 312 -35.09 2.98 23.29
CA GLN A 312 -33.79 3.55 22.91
C GLN A 312 -33.79 3.93 21.43
N ASP A 313 -33.13 5.05 21.11
CA ASP A 313 -32.81 5.43 19.74
C ASP A 313 -31.65 4.55 19.25
N ILE A 314 -31.87 3.85 18.14
CA ILE A 314 -30.89 2.94 17.53
C ILE A 314 -30.49 3.42 16.13
N SER A 315 -30.80 4.68 15.77
CA SER A 315 -30.60 5.24 14.44
C SER A 315 -29.15 5.20 13.99
N SER A 316 -28.18 5.30 14.89
CA SER A 316 -26.74 5.22 14.59
C SER A 316 -26.14 3.82 14.79
N MET A 317 -26.98 2.83 15.16
CA MET A 317 -26.54 1.49 15.54
C MET A 317 -26.85 0.45 14.46
N ILE A 318 -27.82 0.74 13.58
CA ILE A 318 -28.28 -0.21 12.56
C ILE A 318 -27.96 0.29 11.15
N SER A 319 -27.81 -0.67 10.23
CA SER A 319 -27.58 -0.41 8.80
C SER A 319 -28.55 -1.21 7.95
N LYS A 320 -28.77 -0.71 6.72
CA LYS A 320 -29.76 -1.26 5.80
C LYS A 320 -29.36 -2.67 5.39
N GLN A 321 -30.34 -3.57 5.31
CA GLN A 321 -30.19 -4.96 4.86
C GLN A 321 -29.21 -5.81 5.69
N VAL A 322 -28.95 -5.43 6.94
CA VAL A 322 -28.17 -6.22 7.90
C VAL A 322 -29.11 -6.92 8.88
N GLU A 323 -28.91 -8.22 9.11
CA GLU A 323 -29.71 -8.96 10.08
C GLU A 323 -29.22 -8.69 11.52
N TYR A 324 -30.15 -8.32 12.40
CA TYR A 324 -29.90 -8.09 13.82
C TYR A 324 -30.68 -9.08 14.67
N ASN A 325 -30.06 -9.53 15.76
CA ASN A 325 -30.73 -10.23 16.85
C ASN A 325 -31.10 -9.23 17.94
N ILE A 326 -32.31 -9.37 18.49
CA ILE A 326 -32.77 -8.59 19.64
C ILE A 326 -33.25 -9.52 20.74
N SER A 327 -32.97 -9.14 21.98
CA SER A 327 -33.56 -9.79 23.14
C SER A 327 -33.71 -8.87 24.32
N ALA A 328 -34.56 -9.23 25.28
CA ALA A 328 -34.65 -8.60 26.58
C ALA A 328 -35.17 -9.61 27.61
N ARG A 329 -34.83 -9.39 28.87
CA ARG A 329 -35.50 -10.02 30.00
C ARG A 329 -36.62 -9.09 30.46
N ALA A 330 -37.85 -9.58 30.48
CA ALA A 330 -39.02 -8.76 30.82
C ALA A 330 -39.86 -9.37 31.95
N SER A 331 -40.43 -8.51 32.80
CA SER A 331 -41.34 -8.89 33.89
C SER A 331 -42.41 -7.84 34.11
N LEU A 332 -43.53 -8.20 34.76
CA LEU A 332 -44.61 -7.28 35.14
C LEU A 332 -44.79 -7.16 36.65
N SER A 333 -45.26 -6.02 37.16
CA SER A 333 -45.63 -5.85 38.58
C SER A 333 -46.78 -6.73 39.04
N SER A 334 -47.70 -7.06 38.14
CA SER A 334 -48.67 -8.13 38.32
C SER A 334 -49.13 -8.67 36.96
N THR A 335 -49.63 -9.89 36.96
CA THR A 335 -50.04 -10.61 35.75
C THR A 335 -51.57 -10.71 35.60
N ASN A 336 -52.36 -9.90 36.31
CA ASN A 336 -53.81 -9.93 36.15
C ASN A 336 -54.21 -9.19 34.86
N ASN A 337 -54.60 -9.96 33.82
CA ASN A 337 -54.89 -9.58 32.43
C ASN A 337 -53.67 -9.11 31.61
N GLY A 338 -53.59 -9.56 30.35
CA GLY A 338 -52.63 -9.06 29.35
C GLY A 338 -51.16 -9.35 29.65
N ARG A 339 -50.83 -10.61 29.95
CA ARG A 339 -49.51 -11.03 30.46
C ARG A 339 -48.39 -11.03 29.42
N ARG A 340 -48.67 -10.71 28.16
CA ARG A 340 -47.70 -10.90 27.08
C ARG A 340 -46.90 -9.64 26.83
N ALA A 341 -45.60 -9.81 26.58
CA ALA A 341 -44.72 -8.76 26.11
C ALA A 341 -43.97 -9.19 24.84
N ARG A 342 -43.48 -8.19 24.10
CA ARG A 342 -42.65 -8.37 22.92
C ARG A 342 -41.74 -7.17 22.71
N MET A 343 -40.72 -7.36 21.88
CA MET A 343 -39.89 -6.27 21.39
C MET A 343 -40.46 -5.72 20.09
N VAL A 344 -40.28 -4.42 19.89
CA VAL A 344 -40.70 -3.70 18.69
C VAL A 344 -39.54 -2.85 18.20
N VAL A 345 -39.30 -2.90 16.89
CA VAL A 345 -38.37 -2.01 16.19
C VAL A 345 -39.14 -1.20 15.18
N GLU A 346 -39.02 0.12 15.27
CA GLU A 346 -39.69 1.10 14.39
C GLU A 346 -38.61 1.88 13.67
N TYR A 347 -38.68 1.98 12.35
CA TYR A 347 -37.71 2.72 11.56
C TYR A 347 -38.33 3.34 10.31
N ARG A 348 -37.71 4.41 9.81
CA ARG A 348 -38.17 5.12 8.61
C ARG A 348 -37.00 5.77 7.88
N GLY A 349 -36.95 5.58 6.56
CA GLY A 349 -36.10 6.33 5.64
C GLY A 349 -36.82 7.53 5.01
N SER A 350 -36.04 8.45 4.47
CA SER A 350 -36.53 9.68 3.81
C SER A 350 -37.40 9.40 2.57
N GLY A 351 -37.20 8.26 1.92
CA GLY A 351 -38.01 7.81 0.79
C GLY A 351 -39.25 6.99 1.18
N ASP A 352 -39.42 6.66 2.47
CA ASP A 352 -40.53 5.81 2.91
C ASP A 352 -41.82 6.63 3.12
N GLY A 353 -42.90 6.14 2.52
CA GLY A 353 -44.24 6.74 2.65
C GLY A 353 -44.82 6.67 4.07
N SER A 354 -44.38 5.70 4.89
CA SER A 354 -44.79 5.52 6.28
C SER A 354 -43.70 4.84 7.10
N GLU A 355 -43.87 4.80 8.43
CA GLU A 355 -43.01 4.03 9.33
C GLU A 355 -43.08 2.53 9.01
N LEU A 356 -41.92 1.89 9.02
CA LEU A 356 -41.76 0.43 8.94
C LEU A 356 -41.58 -0.12 10.36
N ARG A 357 -42.15 -1.30 10.61
CA ARG A 357 -42.16 -1.91 11.95
C ARG A 357 -41.84 -3.39 11.88
N TYR A 358 -40.97 -3.83 12.77
CA TYR A 358 -40.78 -5.24 13.15
C TYR A 358 -41.33 -5.48 14.57
N THR A 359 -41.90 -6.66 14.81
CA THR A 359 -42.34 -7.10 16.13
C THR A 359 -41.91 -8.53 16.39
N SER A 360 -41.30 -8.80 17.54
CA SER A 360 -41.01 -10.16 17.95
C SER A 360 -42.31 -10.92 18.31
N PRO A 361 -42.28 -12.26 18.39
CA PRO A 361 -43.41 -13.03 18.93
C PRO A 361 -43.80 -12.56 20.34
N TRP A 362 -45.08 -12.72 20.67
CA TRP A 362 -45.57 -12.51 22.03
C TRP A 362 -45.07 -13.61 22.97
N VAL A 363 -44.57 -13.23 24.14
CA VAL A 363 -44.15 -14.15 25.19
C VAL A 363 -44.96 -13.88 26.45
N ASP A 364 -45.51 -14.94 27.05
CA ASP A 364 -46.21 -14.87 28.33
C ASP A 364 -45.24 -14.55 29.46
N LEU A 365 -45.53 -13.50 30.23
CA LEU A 365 -44.77 -13.10 31.41
C LEU A 365 -45.36 -13.70 32.68
N THR A 366 -44.49 -14.21 33.55
CA THR A 366 -44.86 -14.69 34.88
C THR A 366 -44.55 -13.62 35.93
N GLN A 367 -45.43 -13.48 36.94
CA GLN A 367 -45.20 -12.50 37.99
C GLN A 367 -43.93 -12.87 38.76
N ASN A 368 -43.09 -11.88 39.06
CA ASN A 368 -41.83 -12.07 39.78
C ASN A 368 -40.80 -12.97 39.07
N SER A 369 -40.99 -13.27 37.79
CA SER A 369 -40.01 -13.94 36.93
C SER A 369 -39.68 -13.05 35.73
N PHE A 370 -38.43 -13.13 35.26
CA PHE A 370 -37.95 -12.40 34.09
C PHE A 370 -37.87 -13.36 32.89
N GLU A 371 -38.83 -13.24 31.98
CA GLU A 371 -38.92 -14.09 30.80
C GLU A 371 -38.10 -13.50 29.65
N LEU A 372 -37.50 -14.36 28.83
CA LEU A 372 -36.75 -13.95 27.64
C LEU A 372 -37.74 -13.63 26.51
N ILE A 373 -37.70 -12.40 26.03
CA ILE A 373 -38.32 -12.01 24.76
C ILE A 373 -37.23 -11.82 23.72
N SER A 374 -37.40 -12.34 22.51
CA SER A 374 -36.37 -12.28 21.47
C SER A 374 -36.94 -12.38 20.06
N GLY A 375 -36.14 -11.93 19.09
CA GLY A 375 -36.43 -12.04 17.67
C GLY A 375 -35.22 -11.64 16.82
N SER A 376 -35.35 -11.79 15.51
CA SER A 376 -34.40 -11.27 14.53
C SER A 376 -35.11 -10.42 13.48
N PHE A 377 -34.45 -9.37 13.00
CA PHE A 377 -35.00 -8.48 11.98
C PHE A 377 -33.91 -7.97 11.03
N THR A 378 -34.31 -7.72 9.79
CA THR A 378 -33.45 -7.12 8.75
C THR A 378 -34.12 -5.83 8.27
N PRO A 379 -33.62 -4.63 8.66
CA PRO A 379 -34.26 -3.38 8.31
C PRO A 379 -34.02 -3.05 6.83
N ASN A 380 -35.05 -2.54 6.14
CA ASN A 380 -34.97 -2.24 4.72
C ASN A 380 -35.75 -0.96 4.36
N TRP A 381 -35.15 0.20 4.60
CA TRP A 381 -35.74 1.52 4.32
C TRP A 381 -35.35 2.07 2.95
N SER A 382 -36.07 3.09 2.47
CA SER A 382 -35.77 3.83 1.22
C SER A 382 -35.09 5.17 1.51
N GLY A 383 -34.08 5.53 0.72
CA GLY A 383 -33.27 6.75 0.94
C GLY A 383 -32.39 6.66 2.20
N SER A 384 -32.04 7.81 2.79
CA SER A 384 -31.29 7.89 4.06
C SER A 384 -32.18 7.58 5.27
N LEU A 385 -31.62 6.93 6.29
CA LEU A 385 -32.34 6.64 7.55
C LEU A 385 -32.69 7.95 8.26
N SER A 386 -33.98 8.14 8.57
CA SER A 386 -34.46 9.31 9.32
C SER A 386 -34.52 9.05 10.82
N TYR A 387 -34.97 7.86 11.22
CA TYR A 387 -34.89 7.37 12.59
C TYR A 387 -35.04 5.85 12.66
N ALA A 388 -34.54 5.26 13.74
CA ALA A 388 -34.83 3.91 14.18
C ALA A 388 -34.90 3.83 15.71
N ARG A 389 -35.84 3.04 16.25
CA ARG A 389 -36.11 2.96 17.69
C ARG A 389 -36.43 1.53 18.09
N LEU A 390 -35.83 1.08 19.19
CA LEU A 390 -36.12 -0.20 19.85
C LEU A 390 -36.94 0.06 21.11
N ARG A 391 -38.02 -0.69 21.32
CA ARG A 391 -38.83 -0.60 22.55
C ARG A 391 -39.42 -1.95 22.95
N VAL A 392 -39.88 -2.03 24.20
CA VAL A 392 -40.64 -3.19 24.70
C VAL A 392 -42.08 -2.76 25.00
N GLU A 393 -43.04 -3.58 24.60
CA GLU A 393 -44.46 -3.34 24.85
C GLU A 393 -45.17 -4.55 25.43
N THR A 394 -46.35 -4.31 25.98
CA THR A 394 -47.28 -5.35 26.40
C THR A 394 -48.45 -5.43 25.44
N GLU A 395 -49.14 -6.57 25.40
CA GLU A 395 -50.31 -6.73 24.54
C GLU A 395 -51.49 -5.86 24.99
N SER A 396 -51.80 -5.90 26.29
CA SER A 396 -52.94 -5.17 26.86
C SER A 396 -52.76 -4.74 28.31
N SER A 397 -51.77 -5.28 29.04
CA SER A 397 -51.51 -4.90 30.43
C SER A 397 -50.95 -3.49 30.55
N LEU A 398 -51.48 -2.70 31.49
CA LEU A 398 -50.96 -1.39 31.90
C LEU A 398 -50.12 -1.46 33.19
N ARG A 399 -49.83 -2.68 33.69
CA ARG A 399 -48.99 -2.87 34.87
C ARG A 399 -47.55 -2.45 34.58
N ASP A 400 -46.80 -2.16 35.64
CA ASP A 400 -45.42 -1.70 35.50
C ASP A 400 -44.60 -2.79 34.83
N LEU A 401 -43.88 -2.39 33.79
CA LEU A 401 -43.06 -3.26 32.96
C LEU A 401 -41.61 -3.08 33.38
N MET A 402 -40.96 -4.16 33.78
CA MET A 402 -39.54 -4.20 34.09
C MET A 402 -38.80 -4.86 32.95
N VAL A 403 -37.70 -4.26 32.51
CA VAL A 403 -36.81 -4.81 31.50
C VAL A 403 -35.36 -4.78 31.99
N ASP A 404 -34.62 -5.79 31.58
CA ASP A 404 -33.23 -5.99 31.96
C ASP A 404 -32.52 -6.78 30.84
N ALA A 405 -31.19 -6.80 30.84
CA ALA A 405 -30.35 -7.53 29.89
C ALA A 405 -30.84 -7.39 28.44
N VAL A 406 -31.10 -6.15 28.00
CA VAL A 406 -31.57 -5.89 26.64
C VAL A 406 -30.41 -5.99 25.68
N SER A 407 -30.59 -6.66 24.56
CA SER A 407 -29.59 -6.76 23.50
C SER A 407 -30.11 -6.36 22.14
N LEU A 408 -29.21 -5.71 21.40
CA LEU A 408 -29.25 -5.54 19.96
C LEU A 408 -27.84 -5.89 19.47
N SER A 409 -27.69 -6.91 18.64
CA SER A 409 -26.39 -7.28 18.05
C SER A 409 -26.57 -7.70 16.61
N GLU A 410 -25.52 -7.54 15.80
CA GLU A 410 -25.52 -8.08 14.44
C GLU A 410 -25.48 -9.60 14.48
N SER A 411 -26.21 -10.24 13.55
CA SER A 411 -26.20 -11.69 13.40
C SER A 411 -24.80 -12.16 12.99
N ILE A 412 -24.25 -13.15 13.70
CA ILE A 412 -22.88 -13.65 13.51
C ILE A 412 -22.79 -14.78 12.46
N GLY A 413 -23.87 -15.14 11.78
CA GLY A 413 -23.86 -16.28 10.86
C GLY A 413 -23.39 -17.56 11.57
N SER A 414 -22.50 -18.34 10.94
CA SER A 414 -22.04 -19.64 11.46
C SER A 414 -20.75 -19.60 12.31
N TYR A 415 -20.24 -18.42 12.68
CA TYR A 415 -18.96 -18.33 13.40
C TYR A 415 -19.09 -18.63 14.90
N PRO A 416 -18.00 -19.04 15.57
CA PRO A 416 -18.00 -19.30 17.01
C PRO A 416 -18.27 -18.02 17.81
N ALA A 417 -19.36 -18.01 18.57
CA ALA A 417 -19.68 -16.91 19.49
C ALA A 417 -18.57 -16.71 20.53
N GLY A 418 -18.28 -15.46 20.87
CA GLY A 418 -17.31 -15.05 21.87
C GLY A 418 -15.87 -14.97 21.36
N LYS A 419 -15.61 -15.23 20.07
CA LYS A 419 -14.26 -15.37 19.52
C LYS A 419 -13.93 -14.46 18.34
N MET A 420 -14.92 -13.82 17.74
CA MET A 420 -14.74 -12.98 16.55
C MET A 420 -14.60 -11.50 16.94
N LYS A 421 -13.38 -10.98 16.97
CA LYS A 421 -13.11 -9.54 17.14
C LYS A 421 -13.42 -8.79 15.84
N ALA A 422 -14.03 -7.62 15.92
CA ALA A 422 -14.57 -6.93 14.76
C ALA A 422 -14.07 -5.48 14.63
N ILE A 423 -13.34 -5.21 13.54
CA ILE A 423 -13.15 -3.87 13.00
C ILE A 423 -14.25 -3.65 11.95
N HIS A 424 -15.35 -3.05 12.41
CA HIS A 424 -16.56 -2.95 11.63
C HIS A 424 -17.13 -1.53 11.66
N ARG A 425 -17.35 -0.91 10.48
CA ARG A 425 -17.83 0.49 10.36
C ARG A 425 -16.95 1.46 11.14
N ARG A 426 -15.65 1.37 10.86
CA ARG A 426 -14.63 2.19 11.49
C ARG A 426 -13.74 2.85 10.45
N VAL A 427 -13.19 3.99 10.86
CA VAL A 427 -12.07 4.64 10.20
C VAL A 427 -10.86 4.52 11.10
N ILE A 428 -9.78 3.94 10.56
CA ILE A 428 -8.47 3.89 11.22
C ILE A 428 -7.50 4.70 10.38
N SER A 429 -6.77 5.62 10.99
CA SER A 429 -5.76 6.45 10.33
C SER A 429 -4.68 6.92 11.31
N PRO A 430 -3.62 7.61 10.86
CA PRO A 430 -2.63 8.23 11.76
C PRO A 430 -3.23 9.31 12.67
N LEU A 431 -4.45 9.78 12.39
CA LEU A 431 -5.13 10.81 13.17
C LEU A 431 -6.39 10.29 13.87
N SER A 432 -6.79 9.04 13.62
CA SER A 432 -8.00 8.44 14.18
C SER A 432 -7.79 6.95 14.48
N ASN A 433 -7.63 6.60 15.76
CA ASN A 433 -7.68 5.22 16.23
C ASN A 433 -8.86 5.02 17.20
N PRO A 434 -9.96 4.36 16.78
CA PRO A 434 -11.15 4.18 17.62
C PRO A 434 -10.93 3.17 18.76
N PHE A 435 -9.88 2.35 18.69
CA PHE A 435 -9.60 1.29 19.68
C PHE A 435 -8.54 1.68 20.70
N ALA A 436 -7.83 2.79 20.48
CA ALA A 436 -6.94 3.39 21.44
C ALA A 436 -6.97 4.93 21.31
N PRO A 437 -8.06 5.59 21.73
CA PRO A 437 -8.18 7.05 21.60
C PRO A 437 -7.00 7.78 22.28
N GLY A 438 -6.34 8.66 21.54
CA GLY A 438 -5.16 9.42 22.01
C GLY A 438 -3.81 8.73 21.79
N SER A 439 -3.81 7.48 21.32
CA SER A 439 -2.63 6.65 21.07
C SER A 439 -2.47 6.39 19.57
N ASN A 440 -2.26 7.46 18.79
CA ASN A 440 -2.11 7.38 17.35
C ASN A 440 -0.65 7.19 16.94
N HIS A 441 -0.39 6.44 15.87
CA HIS A 441 0.95 6.31 15.28
C HIS A 441 1.12 7.29 14.11
N PRO A 442 2.18 8.14 14.06
CA PRO A 442 2.37 9.14 13.00
C PRO A 442 2.42 8.55 11.58
N GLN A 443 2.93 7.32 11.43
CA GLN A 443 2.97 6.60 10.15
C GLN A 443 1.81 5.61 10.00
N GLY A 444 0.85 5.57 10.94
CA GLY A 444 -0.34 4.71 10.89
C GLY A 444 -0.05 3.22 10.96
N ILE A 445 0.93 2.78 11.75
CA ILE A 445 1.30 1.36 11.89
C ILE A 445 0.76 0.86 13.24
N TYR A 446 -0.14 -0.11 13.21
CA TYR A 446 -0.82 -0.60 14.40
C TYR A 446 -0.69 -2.12 14.53
N HIS A 447 -0.40 -2.59 15.73
CA HIS A 447 -0.27 -4.02 16.02
C HIS A 447 -1.39 -4.53 16.88
N ILE A 448 -2.01 -5.63 16.44
CA ILE A 448 -3.08 -6.34 17.14
C ILE A 448 -2.59 -7.75 17.41
N HIS A 449 -2.38 -8.07 18.68
CA HIS A 449 -2.09 -9.43 19.11
C HIS A 449 -3.39 -10.12 19.55
N LEU A 450 -3.78 -11.17 18.84
CA LEU A 450 -4.98 -11.98 19.12
C LEU A 450 -4.63 -13.16 20.03
N ALA A 451 -5.54 -13.52 20.94
CA ALA A 451 -5.38 -14.75 21.71
C ALA A 451 -5.52 -15.98 20.79
N ALA A 452 -4.96 -17.13 21.21
CA ALA A 452 -4.81 -18.32 20.37
C ALA A 452 -6.11 -18.92 19.80
N ASP A 453 -7.28 -18.57 20.33
CA ASP A 453 -8.59 -19.03 19.87
C ASP A 453 -9.47 -17.91 19.31
N GLU A 454 -8.92 -16.71 19.13
CA GLU A 454 -9.61 -15.55 18.58
C GLU A 454 -9.43 -15.45 17.06
N TYR A 455 -10.38 -14.77 16.43
CA TYR A 455 -10.35 -14.36 15.04
C TYR A 455 -10.51 -12.84 14.97
N LEU A 456 -9.99 -12.24 13.90
CA LEU A 456 -10.25 -10.84 13.58
C LEU A 456 -11.03 -10.74 12.27
N THR A 457 -12.11 -9.98 12.25
CA THR A 457 -12.81 -9.60 11.02
C THR A 457 -12.73 -8.10 10.79
N ILE A 458 -12.46 -7.71 9.54
CA ILE A 458 -12.39 -6.34 9.06
C ILE A 458 -13.44 -6.20 7.96
N ARG A 459 -14.44 -5.35 8.19
CA ARG A 459 -15.60 -5.20 7.29
C ARG A 459 -16.10 -3.76 7.26
N LYS A 460 -16.58 -3.32 6.10
CA LYS A 460 -17.31 -2.04 5.92
C LYS A 460 -16.58 -0.87 6.57
N SER A 461 -15.25 -0.85 6.39
CA SER A 461 -14.35 0.06 7.09
C SER A 461 -13.36 0.68 6.12
N ARG A 462 -12.90 1.89 6.44
CA ARG A 462 -11.81 2.56 5.74
C ARG A 462 -10.57 2.56 6.61
N ILE A 463 -9.46 2.03 6.09
CA ILE A 463 -8.18 1.97 6.80
C ILE A 463 -7.14 2.75 6.00
N VAL A 464 -6.51 3.70 6.66
CA VAL A 464 -5.38 4.50 6.16
C VAL A 464 -4.19 4.19 7.05
N GLY A 465 -3.51 3.08 6.81
CA GLY A 465 -2.46 2.58 7.70
C GLY A 465 -2.05 1.13 7.42
N THR A 466 -1.01 0.70 8.12
CA THR A 466 -0.53 -0.67 8.13
C THR A 466 -1.08 -1.36 9.38
N LEU A 467 -1.78 -2.50 9.22
CA LEU A 467 -2.09 -3.37 10.35
C LEU A 467 -1.10 -4.53 10.39
N VAL A 468 -0.58 -4.78 11.59
CA VAL A 468 0.25 -5.94 11.93
C VAL A 468 -0.61 -6.81 12.83
N VAL A 469 -0.90 -8.05 12.42
CA VAL A 469 -1.76 -8.95 13.19
C VAL A 469 -1.00 -10.23 13.51
N THR A 470 -0.81 -10.51 14.80
CA THR A 470 -0.14 -11.72 15.28
C THR A 470 -1.00 -12.53 16.24
N GLY A 471 -0.67 -13.81 16.40
CA GLY A 471 -1.53 -14.76 17.12
C GLY A 471 -2.89 -14.99 16.44
N GLY A 472 -3.81 -15.61 17.16
CA GLY A 472 -5.14 -15.96 16.64
C GLY A 472 -5.17 -17.10 15.61
N LEU A 473 -6.38 -17.45 15.20
CA LEU A 473 -6.64 -18.52 14.23
C LEU A 473 -6.83 -18.01 12.80
N GLY A 474 -7.20 -16.74 12.61
CA GLY A 474 -7.34 -16.16 11.29
C GLY A 474 -7.82 -14.72 11.25
N VAL A 475 -7.53 -14.05 10.14
CA VAL A 475 -7.96 -12.69 9.82
C VAL A 475 -8.85 -12.72 8.59
N TYR A 476 -10.05 -12.17 8.69
CA TYR A 476 -11.03 -12.08 7.61
C TYR A 476 -11.20 -10.64 7.16
N VAL A 477 -10.76 -10.32 5.95
CA VAL A 477 -11.15 -9.09 5.25
C VAL A 477 -12.36 -9.44 4.41
N TRP A 478 -13.54 -9.00 4.83
CA TRP A 478 -14.83 -9.38 4.22
C TRP A 478 -15.64 -8.14 3.82
N ASP A 479 -16.55 -8.30 2.85
CA ASP A 479 -17.51 -7.29 2.42
C ASP A 479 -16.86 -6.17 1.61
N ASN A 480 -17.24 -4.94 1.86
CA ASN A 480 -16.62 -3.76 1.34
C ASN A 480 -15.55 -3.26 2.32
N VAL A 481 -14.30 -3.16 1.88
CA VAL A 481 -13.20 -2.53 2.63
C VAL A 481 -12.43 -1.64 1.67
N HIS A 482 -12.13 -0.41 2.10
CA HIS A 482 -11.19 0.47 1.41
C HIS A 482 -9.95 0.60 2.29
N TRP A 483 -8.82 0.08 1.82
CA TRP A 483 -7.60 0.04 2.61
C TRP A 483 -6.44 0.59 1.81
N GLU A 484 -5.79 1.61 2.34
CA GLU A 484 -4.50 2.10 1.84
C GLU A 484 -3.51 2.27 2.99
N PRO A 485 -2.21 2.07 2.79
CA PRO A 485 -1.23 2.41 3.80
C PRO A 485 -1.17 3.94 3.94
N ALA A 486 -0.86 4.43 5.14
CA ALA A 486 -0.68 5.88 5.34
C ALA A 486 0.53 6.42 4.57
N LEU A 487 1.53 5.58 4.32
CA LEU A 487 2.69 5.85 3.49
C LEU A 487 2.64 4.96 2.25
N GLY A 488 2.70 5.52 1.05
CA GLY A 488 2.37 4.77 -0.15
C GLY A 488 3.24 3.53 -0.42
N ASN A 489 4.49 3.50 0.05
CA ASN A 489 5.40 2.37 -0.14
C ASN A 489 5.32 1.33 1.00
N TYR A 490 4.47 1.54 2.00
CA TYR A 490 4.30 0.62 3.12
C TYR A 490 3.34 -0.53 2.81
N PRO A 491 3.40 -1.63 3.58
CA PRO A 491 2.40 -2.68 3.52
C PRO A 491 1.02 -2.17 3.98
N ALA A 492 -0.04 -2.72 3.41
CA ALA A 492 -1.39 -2.58 3.97
C ALA A 492 -1.53 -3.46 5.21
N LEU A 493 -1.08 -4.70 5.10
CA LEU A 493 -1.30 -5.76 6.07
C LEU A 493 -0.08 -6.69 6.16
N ILE A 494 0.40 -6.88 7.39
CA ILE A 494 1.35 -7.93 7.78
C ILE A 494 0.60 -8.87 8.72
N CYS A 495 0.37 -10.11 8.31
CA CYS A 495 -0.48 -11.06 9.03
C CYS A 495 0.29 -12.34 9.36
N GLU A 496 0.31 -12.76 10.62
CA GLU A 496 0.82 -14.09 10.98
C GLU A 496 -0.18 -15.23 10.71
N PRO A 497 -1.44 -15.18 11.21
CA PRO A 497 -2.36 -16.30 11.05
C PRO A 497 -2.87 -16.43 9.61
N GLN A 498 -3.74 -17.42 9.38
CA GLN A 498 -4.41 -17.61 8.09
C GLN A 498 -5.15 -16.33 7.68
N LEU A 499 -4.90 -15.84 6.46
CA LEU A 499 -5.55 -14.65 5.94
C LEU A 499 -6.64 -15.03 4.92
N TYR A 500 -7.82 -14.47 5.10
CA TYR A 500 -8.98 -14.66 4.23
C TYR A 500 -9.33 -13.31 3.59
N LEU A 501 -9.01 -13.13 2.31
CA LEU A 501 -9.35 -11.94 1.52
C LEU A 501 -10.64 -12.23 0.73
N TRP A 502 -11.76 -11.98 1.41
CA TRP A 502 -13.11 -12.38 1.01
C TRP A 502 -14.00 -11.15 0.82
N PHE A 503 -13.49 -10.16 0.10
CA PHE A 503 -14.13 -8.86 -0.08
C PHE A 503 -14.50 -8.59 -1.54
N GLY A 504 -15.33 -7.59 -1.76
CA GLY A 504 -15.96 -7.30 -3.05
C GLY A 504 -17.15 -8.22 -3.36
N ALA A 505 -18.09 -7.72 -4.15
CA ALA A 505 -19.22 -8.51 -4.61
C ALA A 505 -18.77 -9.47 -5.72
N PRO A 506 -19.10 -10.76 -5.63
CA PRO A 506 -18.63 -11.71 -6.63
C PRO A 506 -19.30 -11.45 -7.98
N GLY A 507 -18.49 -11.45 -9.05
CA GLY A 507 -18.96 -11.17 -10.42
C GLY A 507 -19.26 -9.69 -10.70
N ALA A 508 -19.06 -8.79 -9.73
CA ALA A 508 -19.08 -7.36 -10.00
C ALA A 508 -17.79 -6.94 -10.71
N ALA A 509 -17.87 -6.01 -11.66
CA ALA A 509 -16.66 -5.42 -12.26
C ALA A 509 -16.02 -4.36 -11.33
N GLN A 510 -16.84 -3.75 -10.47
CA GLN A 510 -16.44 -2.76 -9.47
C GLN A 510 -17.36 -2.90 -8.25
N SER A 511 -16.78 -2.89 -7.06
CA SER A 511 -17.51 -2.86 -5.79
C SER A 511 -17.28 -1.51 -5.12
N THR A 512 -18.33 -0.92 -4.56
CA THR A 512 -18.27 0.38 -3.88
C THR A 512 -18.81 0.28 -2.46
N MET A 513 -18.09 0.88 -1.51
CA MET A 513 -18.53 1.06 -0.13
C MET A 513 -19.17 2.43 0.00
N SER A 514 -20.42 2.54 0.44
CA SER A 514 -21.10 3.82 0.57
C SER A 514 -21.52 4.10 1.99
N GLU A 515 -21.26 5.33 2.45
CA GLU A 515 -21.55 5.78 3.81
C GLU A 515 -23.04 5.74 4.14
N ILE A 516 -23.91 6.00 3.18
CA ILE A 516 -25.37 5.97 3.39
C ILE A 516 -25.87 4.56 3.71
N THR A 517 -25.29 3.56 3.05
CA THR A 517 -25.64 2.15 3.23
C THR A 517 -25.10 1.65 4.56
N GLU A 518 -23.86 2.07 4.88
CA GLU A 518 -23.20 1.69 6.13
C GLU A 518 -23.65 2.53 7.33
N ASN A 519 -24.32 3.65 7.11
CA ASN A 519 -24.76 4.59 8.13
C ASN A 519 -23.59 5.08 9.01
N VAL A 520 -22.45 5.37 8.38
CA VAL A 520 -21.22 5.83 9.05
C VAL A 520 -20.44 6.75 8.11
N ASN A 521 -19.91 7.84 8.66
CA ASN A 521 -18.97 8.70 7.95
C ASN A 521 -17.57 8.07 7.97
N LEU A 522 -16.97 7.90 6.78
CA LEU A 522 -15.69 7.26 6.48
C LEU A 522 -14.63 8.24 5.97
N ASN A 523 -14.97 9.51 5.75
CA ASN A 523 -14.06 10.62 5.44
C ASN A 523 -14.19 11.79 6.44
N PRO A 524 -14.12 11.56 7.77
CA PRO A 524 -14.20 12.66 8.71
C PRO A 524 -13.04 13.63 8.47
N ALA A 525 -13.12 14.87 8.97
CA ALA A 525 -12.03 15.84 8.84
C ALA A 525 -10.66 15.34 9.33
N SER A 526 -10.63 14.37 10.26
CA SER A 526 -9.39 13.71 10.71
C SER A 526 -8.80 12.72 9.69
N THR A 527 -9.61 12.20 8.77
CA THR A 527 -9.17 11.25 7.73
C THR A 527 -9.83 11.58 6.39
N PRO A 528 -9.46 12.71 5.75
CA PRO A 528 -9.99 13.09 4.44
C PRO A 528 -9.78 12.00 3.39
N TYR A 529 -10.72 11.85 2.45
CA TYR A 529 -10.53 11.05 1.23
C TYR A 529 -10.16 11.97 0.06
N GLN A 530 -9.05 11.67 -0.61
CA GLN A 530 -8.50 12.51 -1.68
C GLN A 530 -8.34 13.99 -1.29
N GLY A 531 -8.05 14.25 0.00
CA GLY A 531 -7.88 15.59 0.55
C GLY A 531 -9.18 16.29 0.99
N ILE A 532 -10.34 15.66 0.83
CA ILE A 532 -11.65 16.19 1.23
C ILE A 532 -12.21 15.37 2.37
N GLY A 533 -12.59 16.02 3.47
CA GLY A 533 -13.31 15.38 4.56
C GLY A 533 -14.42 16.27 5.06
N ASP A 534 -15.51 15.65 5.52
CA ASP A 534 -16.71 16.35 5.92
C ASP A 534 -17.46 15.60 7.05
N SER A 535 -18.74 15.93 7.23
CA SER A 535 -19.60 15.38 8.28
C SER A 535 -20.87 14.72 7.73
N ASN A 536 -21.02 14.58 6.41
CA ASN A 536 -22.20 13.95 5.82
C ASN A 536 -22.01 12.42 5.76
N ILE A 537 -22.95 11.72 5.12
CA ILE A 537 -22.90 10.26 4.91
C ILE A 537 -23.26 9.90 3.45
N ASP A 538 -22.88 10.74 2.48
CA ASP A 538 -23.25 10.54 1.07
C ASP A 538 -22.10 10.11 0.16
N ASP A 539 -20.90 9.96 0.72
CA ASP A 539 -19.72 9.53 -0.04
C ASP A 539 -19.71 8.03 -0.33
N SER A 540 -18.92 7.69 -1.34
CA SER A 540 -18.67 6.32 -1.77
C SER A 540 -17.20 6.10 -2.13
N TYR A 541 -16.70 4.92 -1.80
CA TYR A 541 -15.29 4.55 -1.93
C TYR A 541 -15.17 3.28 -2.77
N PRO A 542 -14.11 3.14 -3.58
CA PRO A 542 -13.83 1.88 -4.23
C PRO A 542 -13.42 0.83 -3.19
N VAL A 543 -13.89 -0.39 -3.37
CA VAL A 543 -13.51 -1.53 -2.52
C VAL A 543 -12.22 -2.13 -3.08
N LEU A 544 -11.09 -1.82 -2.44
CA LEU A 544 -9.76 -2.28 -2.83
C LEU A 544 -8.80 -2.19 -1.65
N MET A 545 -7.68 -2.90 -1.77
CA MET A 545 -6.51 -2.76 -0.90
C MET A 545 -5.32 -2.24 -1.70
N ARG A 546 -4.60 -1.23 -1.20
CA ARG A 546 -3.34 -0.73 -1.77
C ARG A 546 -2.18 -1.19 -0.93
N GLY A 547 -1.02 -1.43 -1.53
CA GLY A 547 0.19 -1.79 -0.79
C GLY A 547 0.53 -3.28 -0.86
N ILE A 548 1.51 -3.67 -0.04
CA ILE A 548 1.86 -5.09 0.14
C ILE A 548 0.84 -5.72 1.09
N VAL A 549 0.26 -6.84 0.68
CA VAL A 549 -0.57 -7.72 1.51
C VAL A 549 0.22 -8.99 1.75
N TRP A 550 0.76 -9.15 2.96
CA TRP A 550 1.63 -10.26 3.31
C TRP A 550 1.03 -11.10 4.43
N ALA A 551 1.08 -12.43 4.28
CA ALA A 551 0.79 -13.37 5.34
C ALA A 551 1.93 -14.37 5.56
N LYS A 552 2.26 -14.69 6.80
CA LYS A 552 3.20 -15.75 7.18
C LYS A 552 2.65 -17.13 6.79
N ASN A 553 1.39 -17.38 7.15
CA ASN A 553 0.66 -18.59 6.81
C ASN A 553 0.02 -18.48 5.42
N SER A 554 -1.06 -19.22 5.17
CA SER A 554 -1.68 -19.28 3.84
C SER A 554 -2.70 -18.15 3.65
N ILE A 555 -2.95 -17.80 2.39
CA ILE A 555 -3.97 -16.81 1.99
C ILE A 555 -5.07 -17.51 1.20
N ASP A 556 -6.33 -17.29 1.58
CA ASP A 556 -7.50 -17.72 0.80
C ASP A 556 -8.21 -16.52 0.16
N LEU A 557 -8.38 -16.58 -1.16
CA LEU A 557 -8.96 -15.53 -2.00
C LEU A 557 -10.35 -15.95 -2.49
N ARG A 558 -11.37 -15.17 -2.15
CA ARG A 558 -12.77 -15.42 -2.56
C ARG A 558 -13.48 -14.14 -2.93
N TYR A 559 -14.54 -14.26 -3.72
CA TYR A 559 -15.36 -13.13 -4.21
C TYR A 559 -14.64 -12.27 -5.24
N HIS A 560 -14.36 -11.00 -4.94
CA HIS A 560 -13.69 -10.08 -5.85
C HIS A 560 -12.60 -9.23 -5.16
N PRO A 561 -11.54 -9.83 -4.60
CA PRO A 561 -10.45 -9.07 -4.01
C PRO A 561 -9.73 -8.29 -5.12
N VAL A 562 -9.67 -6.97 -4.92
CA VAL A 562 -8.93 -6.03 -5.77
C VAL A 562 -7.76 -5.49 -4.98
N VAL A 563 -6.54 -5.75 -5.45
CA VAL A 563 -5.30 -5.29 -4.81
C VAL A 563 -4.48 -4.44 -5.79
N GLU A 564 -4.22 -3.19 -5.42
CA GLU A 564 -3.25 -2.32 -6.09
C GLU A 564 -1.90 -2.44 -5.36
N GLY A 565 -1.12 -3.43 -5.75
CA GLY A 565 0.16 -3.74 -5.12
C GLY A 565 0.54 -5.20 -5.31
N ILE A 566 0.90 -5.87 -4.21
CA ILE A 566 1.46 -7.22 -4.23
C ILE A 566 0.77 -8.08 -3.17
N ILE A 567 0.42 -9.32 -3.52
CA ILE A 567 -0.03 -10.35 -2.58
C ILE A 567 1.10 -11.36 -2.35
N MET A 568 1.44 -11.60 -1.09
CA MET A 568 2.54 -12.49 -0.71
C MET A 568 2.17 -13.42 0.43
N SER A 569 2.58 -14.67 0.33
CA SER A 569 2.30 -15.70 1.35
C SER A 569 3.56 -16.52 1.65
N GLY A 570 3.87 -16.70 2.93
CA GLY A 570 4.82 -17.72 3.41
C GLY A 570 4.23 -19.14 3.39
N GLY A 571 2.90 -19.26 3.33
CA GLY A 571 2.16 -20.50 3.09
C GLY A 571 1.67 -20.64 1.65
N THR A 572 0.61 -21.43 1.47
CA THR A 572 -0.06 -21.67 0.18
C THR A 572 -1.02 -20.51 -0.13
N ILE A 573 -1.22 -20.18 -1.41
CA ILE A 573 -2.32 -19.30 -1.82
C ILE A 573 -3.41 -20.13 -2.47
N THR A 574 -4.63 -20.02 -1.97
CA THR A 574 -5.81 -20.66 -2.56
C THR A 574 -6.77 -19.62 -3.09
N SER A 575 -7.35 -19.87 -4.26
CA SER A 575 -8.55 -19.17 -4.71
C SER A 575 -9.61 -20.18 -5.08
N GLN A 576 -10.82 -19.98 -4.60
CA GLN A 576 -11.93 -20.90 -4.82
C GLN A 576 -13.24 -20.14 -4.95
N VAL A 577 -14.21 -20.78 -5.60
CA VAL A 577 -15.57 -20.23 -5.69
C VAL A 577 -16.27 -20.24 -4.33
N VAL A 578 -17.23 -19.35 -4.18
CA VAL A 578 -18.01 -19.22 -2.93
C VAL A 578 -19.21 -20.17 -2.91
N ASN A 579 -19.74 -20.48 -4.08
CA ASN A 579 -20.81 -21.46 -4.30
C ASN A 579 -20.65 -22.08 -5.69
N SER A 580 -21.49 -23.06 -6.02
CA SER A 580 -21.38 -23.83 -7.27
C SER A 580 -21.54 -23.03 -8.57
N PHE A 581 -22.01 -21.78 -8.53
CA PHE A 581 -22.36 -21.00 -9.72
C PHE A 581 -21.66 -19.64 -9.81
N THR A 582 -21.01 -19.21 -8.73
CA THR A 582 -20.45 -17.86 -8.64
C THR A 582 -18.93 -17.92 -8.65
N ARG A 583 -18.34 -17.51 -9.78
CA ARG A 583 -16.90 -17.41 -10.01
C ARG A 583 -16.26 -16.38 -9.08
N THR A 584 -15.11 -16.73 -8.52
CA THR A 584 -14.23 -15.77 -7.84
C THR A 584 -13.40 -15.02 -8.88
N HIS A 585 -13.33 -13.71 -8.78
CA HIS A 585 -12.50 -12.85 -9.61
C HIS A 585 -11.39 -12.27 -8.73
N VAL A 586 -10.12 -12.32 -9.10
CA VAL A 586 -9.02 -11.74 -8.34
C VAL A 586 -8.30 -10.79 -9.25
N ASP A 587 -8.27 -9.51 -8.91
CA ASP A 587 -7.58 -8.49 -9.70
C ASP A 587 -6.41 -7.94 -8.88
N VAL A 588 -5.19 -8.10 -9.40
CA VAL A 588 -3.97 -7.55 -8.81
C VAL A 588 -3.29 -6.63 -9.82
N PHE A 589 -3.31 -5.34 -9.53
CA PHE A 589 -2.59 -4.31 -10.29
C PHE A 589 -1.20 -4.14 -9.68
N PHE A 590 -0.18 -4.66 -10.37
CA PHE A 590 1.18 -4.67 -9.86
C PHE A 590 1.76 -3.26 -9.77
N SER A 591 2.68 -3.06 -8.81
CA SER A 591 3.48 -1.85 -8.74
C SER A 591 4.94 -2.17 -8.44
N ASP A 592 5.83 -1.83 -9.38
CA ASP A 592 7.28 -2.01 -9.27
C ASP A 592 7.92 -1.13 -8.18
N ARG A 593 7.16 -0.15 -7.66
CA ARG A 593 7.58 0.72 -6.55
C ARG A 593 8.07 -0.08 -5.35
N PHE A 594 7.46 -1.23 -5.05
CA PHE A 594 7.80 -1.99 -3.85
C PHE A 594 9.14 -2.73 -3.99
N TYR A 595 9.60 -2.95 -5.23
CA TYR A 595 10.94 -3.46 -5.50
C TYR A 595 11.99 -2.35 -5.57
N ASN A 596 11.63 -1.21 -6.16
CA ASN A 596 12.55 -0.08 -6.40
C ASN A 596 12.69 0.89 -5.21
N ASP A 597 11.70 0.89 -4.31
CA ASP A 597 11.63 1.64 -3.06
C ASP A 597 10.88 0.79 -2.00
N PRO A 598 11.46 -0.36 -1.60
CA PRO A 598 10.84 -1.25 -0.63
C PRO A 598 10.69 -0.57 0.73
N PRO A 599 9.60 -0.87 1.47
CA PRO A 599 9.54 -0.52 2.87
C PRO A 599 10.57 -1.34 3.66
N TRP A 600 10.94 -0.82 4.83
CA TRP A 600 11.82 -1.54 5.74
C TRP A 600 11.22 -2.92 6.11
N GLY A 601 12.10 -3.90 6.34
CA GLY A 601 11.74 -5.32 6.42
C GLY A 601 11.69 -6.04 5.06
N PHE A 602 11.51 -5.32 3.96
CA PHE A 602 11.51 -5.86 2.59
C PHE A 602 12.76 -5.48 1.77
N VAL A 603 13.74 -4.84 2.41
CA VAL A 603 15.01 -4.47 1.78
C VAL A 603 15.94 -5.69 1.77
N GLU A 604 16.38 -6.12 0.59
CA GLU A 604 17.38 -7.19 0.44
C GLU A 604 18.79 -6.61 0.54
N ARG A 605 19.02 -5.51 -0.18
CA ARG A 605 20.31 -4.83 -0.25
C ARG A 605 20.12 -3.34 -0.51
N SER A 606 21.18 -2.59 -0.24
CA SER A 606 21.29 -1.19 -0.67
C SER A 606 22.38 -1.10 -1.74
N GLU A 607 22.11 -0.35 -2.81
CA GLU A 607 23.06 -0.15 -3.90
C GLU A 607 23.18 1.34 -4.24
N THR A 608 24.41 1.83 -4.35
CA THR A 608 24.67 3.20 -4.81
C THR A 608 24.68 3.22 -6.33
N LEU A 609 23.71 3.95 -6.91
CA LEU A 609 23.51 4.05 -8.34
C LEU A 609 23.74 5.49 -8.83
N PRO A 610 24.33 5.68 -10.01
CA PRO A 610 24.39 6.99 -10.66
C PRO A 610 22.99 7.56 -10.88
N ILE A 611 22.83 8.86 -10.61
CA ILE A 611 21.62 9.59 -10.98
C ILE A 611 21.65 9.83 -12.49
N ALA A 612 20.66 9.31 -13.21
CA ALA A 612 20.58 9.45 -14.66
C ALA A 612 20.62 10.94 -15.07
N GLY A 613 21.51 11.27 -16.02
CA GLY A 613 21.69 12.64 -16.51
C GLY A 613 22.56 13.56 -15.63
N SER A 614 23.12 13.07 -14.52
CA SER A 614 24.00 13.89 -13.64
C SER A 614 25.43 14.03 -14.15
N LEU A 615 25.88 13.15 -15.06
CA LEU A 615 27.24 13.16 -15.60
C LEU A 615 27.49 14.42 -16.42
N ARG A 616 28.45 15.24 -15.98
CA ARG A 616 28.85 16.47 -16.67
C ARG A 616 30.35 16.71 -16.62
N PRO A 617 30.95 17.32 -17.66
CA PRO A 617 32.29 17.85 -17.56
C PRO A 617 32.27 19.08 -16.64
N LEU A 618 33.26 19.17 -15.76
CA LEU A 618 33.56 20.42 -15.05
C LEU A 618 34.57 21.18 -15.90
N MET A 619 34.20 22.39 -16.33
CA MET A 619 35.16 23.33 -16.89
C MET A 619 35.95 23.93 -15.72
N ASP A 620 37.27 23.94 -15.85
CA ASP A 620 38.14 24.73 -14.97
C ASP A 620 38.04 26.22 -15.32
#